data_AF-A0A7V9EDB6-F1
#
_entry.id   AF-A0A7V9EDB6-F1
#
_cell.length_a   1.000
_cell.length_b   1.000
_cell.length_c   1.000
_cell.angle_alpha   90.00
_cell.angle_beta   90.00
_cell.angle_gamma   90.00
#
_symmetry.space_group_name_H-M   'P 1'
#
loop_
_entity.id
_entity.type
_entity.pdbx_description
1 polymer ?
#
loop_
_entity_poly.entity_id
_entity_poly.type
_entity_poly.pdbx_seq_one_letter_code
_entity_poly.pdbx_strand_id
1 'polypeptide(L)'
;MRAAAITLSVLSAIGGFALALVLFILGFVLTLGDNDKYGKLSLPGETQVVLPKDDVIVYYEERASLPSESSLPPPSGLRLRVRSAATKEQVPAESVGSRSTFTVNDISGISVARLRVPEEGLYTVDARVAQARAPDPALTFGPDLDFAALAIRCLVAIIAG
;
A
#
# COMPACT_ATOMS: atom_id res chain seq x y z
N MET A 1 -0.10 50.11 -3.39
CA MET A 1 -1.08 49.06 -3.80
C MET A 1 -0.41 47.73 -4.22
N ARG A 2 0.74 47.73 -4.92
CA ARG A 2 1.42 46.49 -5.35
C ARG A 2 1.94 45.61 -4.20
N ALA A 3 2.50 46.20 -3.14
CA ALA A 3 3.04 45.43 -2.00
C ALA A 3 1.95 44.67 -1.22
N ALA A 4 0.77 45.27 -1.04
CA ALA A 4 -0.38 44.64 -0.36
C ALA A 4 -0.96 43.47 -1.15
N ALA A 5 -1.00 43.58 -2.49
CA ALA A 5 -1.43 42.49 -3.36
C ALA A 5 -0.45 41.30 -3.34
N ILE A 6 0.86 41.57 -3.23
CA ILE A 6 1.90 40.53 -3.11
C ILE A 6 1.87 39.86 -1.74
N THR A 7 1.60 40.61 -0.65
CA THR A 7 1.48 40.00 0.69
C THR A 7 0.25 39.13 0.79
N LEU A 8 -0.88 39.53 0.19
CA LEU A 8 -2.11 38.73 0.20
C LEU A 8 -1.98 37.44 -0.63
N SER A 9 -1.30 37.50 -1.78
CA SER A 9 -1.07 36.32 -2.62
C SER A 9 -0.05 35.37 -2.00
N VAL A 10 0.99 35.87 -1.33
CA VAL A 10 1.96 35.04 -0.59
C VAL A 10 1.31 34.38 0.63
N LEU A 11 0.43 35.09 1.36
CA LEU A 11 -0.26 34.52 2.52
C LEU A 11 -1.28 33.44 2.11
N SER A 12 -1.97 33.64 0.98
CA SER A 12 -2.84 32.63 0.36
C SER A 12 -2.05 31.40 -0.11
N ALA A 13 -0.89 31.60 -0.74
CA ALA A 13 -0.01 30.51 -1.16
C ALA A 13 0.55 29.71 0.03
N ILE A 14 0.91 30.37 1.13
CA ILE A 14 1.35 29.71 2.36
C ILE A 14 0.19 28.95 3.02
N GLY A 15 -1.01 29.54 3.05
CA GLY A 15 -2.21 28.88 3.56
C GLY A 15 -2.60 27.65 2.76
N GLY A 16 -2.59 27.74 1.43
CA GLY A 16 -2.84 26.63 0.52
C GLY A 16 -1.77 25.54 0.64
N PHE A 17 -0.49 25.92 0.77
CA PHE A 17 0.60 24.96 0.99
C PHE A 17 0.49 24.25 2.34
N ALA A 18 0.17 24.98 3.41
CA ALA A 18 -0.03 24.39 4.73
C ALA A 18 -1.23 23.42 4.72
N LEU A 19 -2.33 23.80 4.06
CA LEU A 19 -3.51 22.93 3.91
C LEU A 19 -3.17 21.68 3.08
N ALA A 20 -2.42 21.83 1.99
CA ALA A 20 -1.93 20.73 1.17
C ALA A 20 -1.09 19.74 1.97
N LEU A 21 -0.18 20.28 2.78
CA LEU A 21 0.74 19.50 3.60
C LEU A 21 -0.01 18.76 4.72
N VAL A 22 -1.03 19.39 5.31
CA VAL A 22 -1.92 18.73 6.27
C VAL A 22 -2.73 17.62 5.62
N LEU A 23 -3.32 17.83 4.44
CA LEU A 23 -4.08 16.80 3.73
C LEU A 23 -3.18 15.66 3.25
N PHE A 24 -1.95 15.96 2.82
CA PHE A 24 -0.94 14.97 2.46
C PHE A 24 -0.55 14.11 3.67
N ILE A 25 -0.25 14.74 4.81
CA ILE A 25 0.07 14.03 6.05
C ILE A 25 -1.15 13.23 6.53
N LEU A 26 -2.36 13.78 6.47
CA LEU A 26 -3.57 13.10 6.91
C LEU A 26 -3.88 11.89 6.02
N GLY A 27 -3.76 12.03 4.70
CA GLY A 27 -3.88 10.92 3.75
C GLY A 27 -2.81 9.85 3.97
N PHE A 28 -1.58 10.26 4.29
CA PHE A 28 -0.49 9.36 4.66
C PHE A 28 -0.77 8.60 5.96
N VAL A 29 -1.22 9.30 7.00
CA VAL A 29 -1.54 8.71 8.32
C VAL A 29 -2.75 7.77 8.23
N LEU A 30 -3.78 8.12 7.46
CA LEU A 30 -4.97 7.30 7.28
C LEU A 30 -4.72 6.05 6.44
N THR A 31 -3.77 6.09 5.49
CA THR A 31 -3.45 4.94 4.63
C THR A 31 -2.43 3.98 5.24
N LEU A 32 -1.62 4.44 6.21
CA LEU A 32 -0.69 3.58 6.97
C LEU A 32 -1.38 2.45 7.74
N GLY A 33 -2.69 2.56 8.00
CA GLY A 33 -3.48 1.54 8.68
C GLY A 33 -4.23 0.56 7.78
N ASP A 34 -4.19 0.71 6.45
CA ASP A 34 -5.12 0.04 5.52
C ASP A 34 -4.42 -1.03 4.63
N ASN A 35 -3.19 -1.42 4.95
CA ASN A 35 -2.41 -2.36 4.14
C ASN A 35 -3.01 -3.79 4.12
N ASP A 36 -3.88 -4.13 5.08
CA ASP A 36 -4.61 -5.39 5.17
C ASP A 36 -6.11 -5.26 4.85
N LYS A 37 -6.53 -4.14 4.25
CA LYS A 37 -7.94 -3.83 3.95
C LYS A 37 -8.69 -4.94 3.23
N TYR A 38 -8.05 -5.62 2.29
CA TYR A 38 -8.68 -6.70 1.51
C TYR A 38 -8.43 -8.09 2.11
N GLY A 39 -7.65 -8.17 3.18
CA GLY A 39 -7.43 -9.37 3.97
C GLY A 39 -5.98 -9.63 4.32
N LYS A 40 -5.79 -10.66 5.14
CA LYS A 40 -4.50 -11.12 5.63
C LYS A 40 -4.40 -12.64 5.51
N LEU A 41 -3.24 -13.12 5.07
CA LEU A 41 -2.90 -14.53 4.95
C LEU A 41 -1.65 -14.81 5.80
N SER A 42 -1.78 -15.60 6.84
CA SER A 42 -0.63 -16.16 7.56
C SER A 42 0.13 -17.14 6.67
N LEU A 43 1.46 -17.06 6.69
CA LEU A 43 2.33 -17.89 5.87
C LEU A 43 2.99 -19.01 6.69
N PRO A 44 3.19 -20.20 6.11
CA PRO A 44 2.60 -20.67 4.85
C PRO A 44 1.10 -20.96 5.02
N GLY A 45 0.30 -20.74 3.97
CA GLY A 45 -1.13 -21.01 4.07
C GLY A 45 -1.92 -20.75 2.79
N GLU A 46 -3.21 -21.07 2.88
CA GLU A 46 -4.22 -20.76 1.88
C GLU A 46 -5.40 -20.06 2.56
N THR A 47 -5.93 -19.00 1.94
CA THR A 47 -7.14 -18.32 2.41
C THR A 47 -7.98 -17.80 1.24
N GLN A 48 -9.18 -17.32 1.54
CA GLN A 48 -10.03 -16.62 0.58
C GLN A 48 -10.15 -15.15 0.99
N VAL A 49 -9.92 -14.26 0.03
CA VAL A 49 -10.00 -12.81 0.20
C VAL A 49 -10.95 -12.21 -0.82
N VAL A 50 -11.65 -11.16 -0.42
CA VAL A 50 -12.49 -10.39 -1.35
C VAL A 50 -11.62 -9.27 -1.89
N LEU A 51 -11.33 -9.32 -3.19
CA LEU A 51 -10.53 -8.33 -3.87
C LEU A 51 -11.43 -7.42 -4.70
N PRO A 52 -11.22 -6.09 -4.66
CA PRO A 52 -11.89 -5.19 -5.58
C PRO A 52 -11.33 -5.39 -6.99
N LYS A 53 -12.08 -4.90 -7.97
CA LYS A 53 -11.55 -4.71 -9.33
C LYS A 53 -10.35 -3.74 -9.29
N ASP A 54 -9.43 -3.90 -10.24
CA ASP A 54 -8.23 -3.07 -10.48
C ASP A 54 -6.97 -3.52 -9.70
N ASP A 55 -6.00 -2.61 -9.53
CA ASP A 55 -4.68 -2.91 -8.98
C ASP A 55 -4.73 -3.07 -7.44
N VAL A 56 -4.30 -4.24 -6.97
CA VAL A 56 -4.14 -4.58 -5.56
C VAL A 56 -2.67 -4.85 -5.27
N ILE A 57 -2.14 -4.27 -4.21
CA ILE A 57 -0.75 -4.51 -3.78
C ILE A 57 -0.73 -5.58 -2.72
N VAL A 58 0.21 -6.50 -2.90
CA VAL A 58 0.52 -7.56 -1.93
C VAL A 58 1.74 -7.14 -1.15
N TYR A 59 1.59 -7.05 0.16
CA TYR A 59 2.66 -6.76 1.09
C TYR A 59 3.07 -8.03 1.84
N TYR A 60 4.36 -8.19 2.07
CA TYR A 60 4.91 -9.17 2.99
C TYR A 60 5.22 -8.50 4.30
N GLU A 61 4.64 -9.01 5.38
CA GLU A 61 4.76 -8.50 6.73
C GLU A 61 5.47 -9.50 7.64
N GLU A 62 6.38 -8.99 8.45
CA GLU A 62 7.02 -9.71 9.54
C GLU A 62 7.09 -8.82 10.78
N ARG A 63 7.08 -9.44 11.96
CA ARG A 63 7.42 -8.73 13.18
C ARG A 63 8.91 -8.38 13.15
N ALA A 64 9.21 -7.09 13.17
CA ALA A 64 10.57 -6.59 13.22
C ALA A 64 11.25 -7.12 14.49
N SER A 65 12.37 -7.83 14.35
CA SER A 65 13.15 -8.29 15.50
C SER A 65 14.00 -7.15 16.10
N LEU A 66 14.23 -6.06 15.35
CA LEU A 66 15.02 -4.91 15.78
C LEU A 66 14.42 -3.60 15.24
N PRO A 67 14.25 -2.55 16.08
CA PRO A 67 13.68 -1.26 15.69
C PRO A 67 14.58 -0.42 14.75
N SER A 68 15.78 -0.89 14.42
CA SER A 68 16.81 -0.14 13.68
C SER A 68 17.02 -0.62 12.23
N GLU A 69 16.41 -1.72 11.80
CA GLU A 69 16.47 -2.18 10.41
C GLU A 69 15.34 -1.49 9.63
N SER A 70 15.63 -0.34 9.03
CA SER A 70 14.67 0.50 8.31
C SER A 70 14.07 -0.13 7.03
N SER A 71 14.47 -1.35 6.67
CA SER A 71 13.94 -2.04 5.49
C SER A 71 13.91 -3.55 5.70
N LEU A 72 12.72 -4.14 5.67
CA LEU A 72 12.56 -5.58 5.57
C LEU A 72 13.10 -6.06 4.21
N PRO A 73 14.09 -6.96 4.13
CA PRO A 73 14.54 -7.48 2.85
C PRO A 73 13.43 -8.33 2.20
N PRO A 74 13.39 -8.44 0.86
CA PRO A 74 12.40 -9.26 0.18
C PRO A 74 12.45 -10.73 0.67
N PRO A 75 11.28 -11.39 0.84
CA PRO A 75 11.24 -12.78 1.25
C PRO A 75 11.92 -13.69 0.21
N SER A 76 12.76 -14.61 0.69
CA SER A 76 13.44 -15.56 -0.19
C SER A 76 12.50 -16.68 -0.62
N GLY A 77 12.37 -16.87 -1.94
CA GLY A 77 11.57 -17.96 -2.50
C GLY A 77 10.07 -17.84 -2.25
N LEU A 78 9.54 -16.61 -2.16
CA LEU A 78 8.10 -16.38 -2.09
C LEU A 78 7.42 -16.96 -3.34
N ARG A 79 6.46 -17.86 -3.12
CA ARG A 79 5.54 -18.37 -4.14
C ARG A 79 4.15 -17.91 -3.77
N LEU A 80 3.55 -17.10 -4.64
CA LEU A 80 2.19 -16.58 -4.52
C LEU A 80 1.36 -17.11 -5.68
N ARG A 81 0.19 -17.66 -5.37
CA ARG A 81 -0.81 -18.10 -6.36
C ARG A 81 -2.15 -17.51 -5.98
N VAL A 82 -2.73 -16.73 -6.88
CA VAL A 82 -4.04 -16.11 -6.72
C VAL A 82 -4.96 -16.63 -7.82
N ARG A 83 -6.13 -17.14 -7.46
CA ARG A 83 -7.12 -17.67 -8.41
C ARG A 83 -8.51 -17.16 -8.09
N SER A 84 -9.29 -16.82 -9.11
CA SER A 84 -10.71 -16.52 -8.93
C SER A 84 -11.42 -17.73 -8.33
N ALA A 85 -12.19 -17.53 -7.25
CA ALA A 85 -12.98 -18.62 -6.68
C ALA A 85 -14.09 -19.07 -7.64
N ALA A 86 -14.61 -18.14 -8.45
CA ALA A 86 -15.68 -18.37 -9.42
C ALA A 86 -15.19 -19.03 -10.72
N THR A 87 -14.20 -18.44 -11.40
CA THR A 87 -13.74 -18.91 -12.71
C THR A 87 -12.58 -19.89 -12.63
N LYS A 88 -11.92 -20.01 -11.46
CA LYS A 88 -10.66 -20.74 -11.24
C LYS A 88 -9.46 -20.22 -12.04
N GLU A 89 -9.63 -19.15 -12.80
CA GLU A 89 -8.56 -18.51 -13.55
C GLU A 89 -7.51 -17.92 -12.60
N GLN A 90 -6.25 -18.01 -13.03
CA GLN A 90 -5.14 -17.47 -12.27
C GLN A 90 -5.00 -15.97 -12.54
N VAL A 91 -4.87 -15.19 -11.47
CA VAL A 91 -4.51 -13.77 -11.56
C VAL A 91 -2.98 -13.67 -11.52
N PRO A 92 -2.34 -13.11 -12.57
CA PRO A 92 -0.89 -12.91 -12.58
C PRO A 92 -0.46 -11.99 -11.44
N ALA A 93 0.62 -12.37 -10.75
CA ALA A 93 1.31 -11.53 -9.78
C ALA A 93 2.49 -10.86 -10.47
N GLU A 94 2.37 -9.56 -10.73
CA GLU A 94 3.42 -8.75 -11.34
C GLU A 94 4.41 -8.26 -10.28
N SER A 95 5.67 -8.10 -10.66
CA SER A 95 6.65 -7.46 -9.77
C SER A 95 6.30 -5.99 -9.61
N VAL A 96 6.33 -5.50 -8.38
CA VAL A 96 6.28 -4.06 -8.12
C VAL A 96 7.55 -3.39 -8.66
N GLY A 97 7.39 -2.31 -9.43
CA GLY A 97 8.52 -1.58 -10.03
C GLY A 97 9.34 -0.79 -9.00
N SER A 98 8.67 -0.22 -8.00
CA SER A 98 9.30 0.40 -6.83
C SER A 98 8.77 -0.25 -5.56
N ARG A 99 9.68 -0.79 -4.74
CA ARG A 99 9.30 -1.42 -3.47
C ARG A 99 9.05 -0.34 -2.44
N SER A 100 7.86 -0.38 -1.85
CA SER A 100 7.48 0.44 -0.70
C SER A 100 7.68 -0.39 0.57
N THR A 101 8.20 0.26 1.60
CA THR A 101 8.36 -0.35 2.93
C THR A 101 7.66 0.53 3.96
N PHE A 102 7.14 -0.11 5.01
CA PHE A 102 6.56 0.58 6.15
C PHE A 102 6.94 -0.14 7.43
N THR A 103 6.85 0.56 8.56
CA THR A 103 6.96 -0.04 9.89
C THR A 103 5.93 0.62 10.80
N VAL A 104 5.03 -0.19 11.36
CA VAL A 104 3.95 0.25 12.24
C VAL A 104 3.85 -0.77 13.37
N ASN A 105 3.91 -0.31 14.64
CA ASN A 105 3.73 -1.15 15.83
C ASN A 105 4.59 -2.44 15.81
N ASP A 106 5.89 -2.31 15.52
CA ASP A 106 6.85 -3.42 15.40
C ASP A 106 6.56 -4.43 14.27
N ILE A 107 5.66 -4.10 13.35
CA ILE A 107 5.43 -4.86 12.12
C ILE A 107 6.06 -4.08 10.97
N SER A 108 7.01 -4.70 10.30
CA SER A 108 7.59 -4.16 9.07
C SER A 108 6.95 -4.86 7.87
N GLY A 109 6.61 -4.07 6.85
CA GLY A 109 6.04 -4.56 5.60
C GLY A 109 6.85 -4.13 4.39
N ILE A 110 6.86 -4.95 3.35
CA ILE A 110 7.44 -4.63 2.04
C ILE A 110 6.49 -5.05 0.92
N SER A 111 6.29 -4.20 -0.10
CA SER A 111 5.53 -4.60 -1.27
C SER A 111 6.30 -5.64 -2.10
N VAL A 112 5.63 -6.74 -2.42
CA VAL A 112 6.24 -7.90 -3.09
C VAL A 112 5.62 -8.20 -4.45
N ALA A 113 4.35 -7.85 -4.65
CA ALA A 113 3.67 -8.06 -5.91
C ALA A 113 2.50 -7.08 -6.12
N ARG A 114 2.11 -6.91 -7.37
CA ARG A 114 0.87 -6.25 -7.80
C ARG A 114 -0.02 -7.27 -8.49
N LEU A 115 -1.29 -7.30 -8.12
CA LEU A 115 -2.33 -8.10 -8.76
C LEU A 115 -3.22 -7.15 -9.56
N ARG A 116 -3.42 -7.45 -10.84
CA ARG A 116 -4.43 -6.76 -11.65
C ARG A 116 -5.71 -7.58 -11.64
N VAL A 117 -6.63 -7.23 -10.75
CA VAL A 117 -7.84 -7.99 -10.51
C VAL A 117 -8.88 -7.65 -11.59
N PRO A 118 -9.35 -8.62 -12.39
CA PRO A 118 -10.21 -8.33 -13.53
C PRO A 118 -11.61 -7.88 -13.11
N GLU A 119 -12.15 -8.47 -12.05
CA GLU A 119 -13.49 -8.22 -11.53
C GLU A 119 -13.49 -8.30 -10.01
N GLU A 120 -14.35 -7.53 -9.36
CA GLU A 120 -14.52 -7.63 -7.92
C GLU A 120 -15.09 -9.00 -7.54
N GLY A 121 -14.52 -9.64 -6.52
CA GLY A 121 -15.03 -10.91 -6.06
C GLY A 121 -14.11 -11.65 -5.10
N LEU A 122 -14.43 -12.93 -4.90
CA LEU A 122 -13.71 -13.82 -4.00
C LEU A 122 -12.56 -14.51 -4.74
N TYR A 123 -11.36 -14.44 -4.16
CA TYR A 123 -10.15 -15.04 -4.71
C TYR A 123 -9.52 -15.98 -3.68
N THR A 124 -9.11 -17.16 -4.14
CA THR A 124 -8.31 -18.11 -3.37
C THR A 124 -6.84 -17.75 -3.52
N VAL A 125 -6.17 -17.53 -2.40
CA VAL A 125 -4.76 -17.19 -2.33
C VAL A 125 -4.03 -18.30 -1.60
N ASP A 126 -3.05 -18.92 -2.27
CA ASP A 126 -2.07 -19.82 -1.67
C ASP A 126 -0.70 -19.15 -1.73
N ALA A 127 -0.01 -19.12 -0.59
CA ALA A 127 1.31 -18.54 -0.54
C ALA A 127 2.25 -19.25 0.43
N ARG A 128 3.52 -19.32 0.03
CA ARG A 128 4.59 -19.98 0.78
C ARG A 128 5.91 -19.24 0.60
N VAL A 129 6.73 -19.23 1.63
CA VAL A 129 8.12 -18.74 1.59
C VAL A 129 9.07 -19.89 1.84
N ALA A 130 10.28 -19.82 1.27
CA ALA A 130 11.28 -20.86 1.48
C ALA A 130 11.86 -20.79 2.90
N GLN A 131 12.07 -19.57 3.42
CA GLN A 131 12.55 -19.31 4.77
C GLN A 131 11.88 -18.04 5.30
N ALA A 132 11.18 -18.17 6.43
CA ALA A 132 10.71 -17.05 7.22
C ALA A 132 11.84 -16.56 8.14
N ARG A 133 11.97 -15.24 8.33
CA ARG A 133 12.96 -14.68 9.28
C ARG A 133 12.34 -14.36 10.63
N ALA A 134 11.03 -14.11 10.66
CA ALA A 134 10.27 -13.86 11.89
C ALA A 134 9.29 -15.01 12.19
N PRO A 135 8.87 -15.18 13.45
CA PRO A 135 7.70 -15.98 13.78
C PRO A 135 6.45 -15.33 13.18
N ASP A 136 5.58 -16.14 12.58
CA ASP A 136 4.29 -15.75 11.99
C ASP A 136 4.35 -14.68 10.89
N PRO A 137 5.10 -14.88 9.79
CA PRO A 137 5.04 -14.00 8.63
C PRO A 137 3.63 -14.01 8.01
N ALA A 138 3.26 -12.92 7.35
CA ALA A 138 1.98 -12.81 6.68
C ALA A 138 2.07 -12.08 5.35
N LEU A 139 1.09 -12.33 4.48
CA LEU A 139 0.77 -11.46 3.35
C LEU A 139 -0.47 -10.64 3.67
N THR A 140 -0.43 -9.37 3.31
CA THR A 140 -1.57 -8.46 3.40
C THR A 140 -1.90 -7.89 2.03
N PHE A 141 -3.19 -7.64 1.81
CA PHE A 141 -3.73 -7.17 0.54
C PHE A 141 -4.30 -5.78 0.74
N GLY A 142 -3.68 -4.80 0.09
CA GLY A 142 -4.00 -3.39 0.27
C GLY A 142 -4.15 -2.65 -1.05
N PRO A 143 -4.71 -1.43 -1.02
CA PRO A 143 -4.79 -0.57 -2.19
C PRO A 143 -3.40 -0.19 -2.70
N ASP A 144 -3.26 0.08 -4.01
CA ASP A 144 -2.05 0.69 -4.53
C ASP A 144 -1.92 2.12 -4.00
N LEU A 145 -0.92 2.32 -3.15
CA LEU A 145 -0.53 3.65 -2.68
C LEU A 145 0.31 4.31 -3.78
N ASP A 146 -0.36 4.76 -4.84
CA ASP A 146 0.26 5.61 -5.84
C ASP A 146 0.40 7.03 -5.28
N PHE A 147 1.54 7.27 -4.61
CA PHE A 147 1.87 8.56 -4.00
C PHE A 147 1.86 9.71 -5.01
N ALA A 148 2.15 9.44 -6.30
CA ALA A 148 2.07 10.46 -7.34
C ALA A 148 0.61 10.80 -7.67
N ALA A 149 -0.26 9.80 -7.78
CA ALA A 149 -1.69 10.01 -7.97
C ALA A 149 -2.33 10.71 -6.75
N LEU A 150 -1.91 10.38 -5.53
CA LEU A 150 -2.38 11.03 -4.31
C LEU A 150 -1.95 12.51 -4.27
N ALA A 151 -0.69 12.80 -4.62
CA ALA A 151 -0.17 14.16 -4.71
C ALA A 151 -0.91 14.99 -5.78
N ILE A 152 -1.18 14.40 -6.95
CA ILE A 152 -1.94 15.06 -8.03
C ILE A 152 -3.39 15.31 -7.60
N ARG A 153 -4.06 14.33 -6.98
CA ARG A 153 -5.43 14.49 -6.47
C ARG A 153 -5.52 15.58 -5.40
N CYS A 154 -4.56 15.64 -4.48
CA CYS A 154 -4.47 16.72 -3.50
C CYS A 154 -4.29 18.07 -4.20
N LEU A 155 -3.36 18.17 -5.16
CA LEU A 155 -3.11 19.39 -5.92
C LEU A 155 -4.37 19.88 -6.67
N VAL A 156 -5.12 18.97 -7.32
CA VAL A 156 -6.38 19.31 -8.00
C VAL A 156 -7.44 19.79 -7.02
N ALA A 157 -7.59 19.13 -5.86
CA ALA A 157 -8.56 19.54 -4.84
C ALA A 157 -8.25 20.94 -4.27
N ILE A 158 -6.98 21.34 -4.23
CA ILE A 158 -6.54 22.68 -3.77
C ILE A 158 -6.76 23.75 -4.84
N ILE A 159 -6.64 23.40 -6.13
CA ILE A 159 -6.84 24.36 -7.24
C ILE A 159 -8.32 24.55 -7.57
N ALA A 160 -9.14 23.51 -7.37
CA ALA A 160 -10.56 23.51 -7.72
C ALA A 160 -11.51 23.87 -6.55
N GLY A 161 -10.99 23.98 -5.33
CA GLY A 161 -11.72 24.47 -4.13
C GLY A 161 -11.38 25.92 -3.84
#